data_AF-A0A3E5G2Y7-F1
#
_entry.id   AF-A0A3E5G2Y7-F1
#
_cell.length_a   1.000
_cell.length_b   1.000
_cell.length_c   1.000
_cell.angle_alpha   90.00
_cell.angle_beta   90.00
_cell.angle_gamma   90.00
#
_symmetry.space_group_name_H-M   'P 1'
#
loop_
_entity.id
_entity.type
_entity.pdbx_description
1 polymer ?
#
loop_
_entity_poly.entity_id
_entity_poly.type
_entity_poly.pdbx_seq_one_letter_code
_entity_poly.pdbx_strand_id
1 'polypeptide(L)'
;MKTREDYIAEDFTATIPVAEYMANYRDAEKFIGFCRQCTRYNTYWACPPFSFNVDHYLSQCQTALIIGTKITPLHPERITDVISFGKEMMETERKRTDELLLEMEKTYKGRAFFPVSCLLCPTCTRTEGKPCLYPERVRPSLEACGFDIGKTASELLHIELKWGDKDRMPEYLLLVSGIFGDIQKDL
;
A
#
# COMPACT_ATOMS: atom_id res chain seq x y z
N MET A 1 -13.41 -17.18 -10.20
CA MET A 1 -13.60 -15.91 -9.47
C MET A 1 -14.72 -16.18 -8.48
N LYS A 2 -14.38 -16.53 -7.23
CA LYS A 2 -15.41 -16.67 -6.19
C LYS A 2 -15.96 -15.26 -5.89
N THR A 3 -17.27 -15.21 -5.81
CA THR A 3 -18.11 -14.04 -5.59
C THR A 3 -17.78 -13.35 -4.25
N ARG A 4 -18.15 -12.07 -4.12
CA ARG A 4 -18.10 -11.20 -2.91
C ARG A 4 -18.92 -11.74 -1.72
N GLU A 5 -19.06 -13.06 -1.57
CA GLU A 5 -19.92 -13.72 -0.57
C GLU A 5 -19.15 -14.07 0.71
N ASP A 6 -17.82 -14.08 0.68
CA ASP A 6 -16.99 -14.44 1.84
C ASP A 6 -16.48 -13.21 2.63
N TYR A 7 -16.48 -12.01 2.03
CA TYR A 7 -16.03 -10.76 2.65
C TYR A 7 -16.68 -9.53 2.02
N ILE A 8 -16.67 -8.41 2.76
CA ILE A 8 -16.99 -7.07 2.28
C ILE A 8 -15.69 -6.27 2.15
N ALA A 9 -15.53 -5.53 1.06
CA ALA A 9 -14.48 -4.54 0.89
C ALA A 9 -15.06 -3.13 0.73
N GLU A 10 -14.56 -2.19 1.53
CA GLU A 10 -14.99 -0.80 1.57
C GLU A 10 -13.76 0.11 1.44
N ASP A 11 -13.83 1.11 0.56
CA ASP A 11 -12.77 2.09 0.38
C ASP A 11 -13.09 3.35 1.19
N PHE A 12 -12.12 3.80 1.98
CA PHE A 12 -12.13 5.04 2.74
C PHE A 12 -11.05 5.95 2.20
N THR A 13 -11.34 7.25 2.08
CA THR A 13 -10.41 8.19 1.47
C THR A 13 -10.18 9.41 2.34
N ALA A 14 -8.96 9.95 2.24
CA ALA A 14 -8.61 11.23 2.85
C ALA A 14 -7.66 11.99 1.92
N THR A 15 -7.89 13.29 1.77
CA THR A 15 -7.06 14.18 0.95
C THR A 15 -6.28 15.13 1.84
N ILE A 16 -4.96 15.23 1.63
CA ILE A 16 -4.06 16.05 2.43
C ILE A 16 -2.95 16.64 1.54
N PRO A 17 -2.46 17.88 1.80
CA PRO A 17 -1.28 18.39 1.11
C PRO A 17 -0.07 17.47 1.34
N VAL A 18 0.70 17.16 0.29
CA VAL A 18 1.88 16.28 0.40
C VAL A 18 2.89 16.82 1.40
N ALA A 19 3.10 18.14 1.43
CA ALA A 19 4.00 18.77 2.40
C ALA A 19 3.57 18.52 3.85
N GLU A 20 2.26 18.60 4.12
CA GLU A 20 1.69 18.33 5.45
C GLU A 20 1.79 16.83 5.79
N TYR A 21 1.49 15.96 4.83
CA TYR A 21 1.60 14.52 5.02
C TYR A 21 3.05 14.09 5.30
N MET A 22 4.02 14.64 4.56
CA MET A 22 5.44 14.41 4.80
C MET A 22 5.89 14.93 6.16
N ALA A 23 5.41 16.10 6.59
CA ALA A 23 5.82 16.67 7.88
C ALA A 23 5.26 15.90 9.08
N ASN A 24 4.02 15.42 8.98
CA ASN A 24 3.29 14.91 10.14
C ASN A 24 3.23 13.38 10.20
N TYR A 25 3.40 12.68 9.07
CA TYR A 25 3.19 11.22 8.97
C TYR A 25 4.42 10.48 8.45
N ARG A 26 5.56 11.13 8.29
CA ARG A 26 6.78 10.49 7.77
C ARG A 26 7.92 10.56 8.78
N ASP A 27 8.48 9.40 9.07
CA ASP A 27 9.73 9.24 9.81
C ASP A 27 10.62 8.28 9.02
N ALA A 28 11.34 8.82 8.05
CA ALA A 28 12.12 8.02 7.12
C ALA A 28 13.17 7.17 7.83
N GLU A 29 13.80 7.69 8.90
CA GLU A 29 14.81 6.94 9.64
C GLU A 29 14.18 5.71 10.31
N LYS A 30 13.09 5.92 11.06
CA LYS A 30 12.38 4.85 11.77
C LYS A 30 11.83 3.79 10.81
N PHE A 31 11.07 4.20 9.80
CA PHE A 31 10.35 3.27 8.92
C PHE A 31 11.28 2.56 7.93
N ILE A 32 12.33 3.22 7.43
CA ILE A 32 13.37 2.51 6.66
C ILE A 32 14.17 1.57 7.57
N GLY A 33 14.34 1.92 8.85
CA GLY A 33 14.85 1.01 9.88
C GLY A 33 14.04 -0.28 10.02
N PHE A 34 12.71 -0.20 9.96
CA PHE A 34 11.83 -1.38 9.89
C PHE A 34 11.95 -2.11 8.56
N CYS A 35 12.03 -1.39 7.43
CA CYS A 35 12.25 -2.03 6.13
C CYS A 35 13.51 -2.88 6.13
N ARG A 36 14.63 -2.42 6.72
CA ARG A 36 15.90 -3.19 6.79
C ARG A 36 15.78 -4.54 7.52
N GLN A 37 14.77 -4.72 8.36
CA GLN A 37 14.49 -5.97 9.06
C GLN A 37 13.57 -6.91 8.26
N CYS A 38 12.94 -6.40 7.19
CA CYS A 38 12.12 -7.18 6.29
C CYS A 38 12.99 -7.95 5.28
N THR A 39 12.64 -9.21 5.02
CA THR A 39 13.30 -10.06 3.99
C THR A 39 13.20 -9.49 2.58
N ARG A 40 12.32 -8.50 2.36
CA ARG A 40 12.12 -7.83 1.07
C ARG A 40 13.05 -6.63 0.83
N TYR A 41 13.77 -6.18 1.86
CA TYR A 41 14.73 -5.09 1.73
C TYR A 41 15.82 -5.43 0.73
N ASN A 42 16.05 -4.53 -0.22
CA ASN A 42 17.03 -4.68 -1.30
C ASN A 42 16.84 -5.95 -2.18
N THR A 43 15.72 -6.66 -2.07
CA THR A 43 15.40 -7.85 -2.88
C THR A 43 14.20 -7.66 -3.78
N TYR A 44 13.44 -6.56 -3.62
CA TYR A 44 12.33 -6.16 -4.49
C TYR A 44 12.51 -4.74 -4.99
N TRP A 45 12.19 -4.49 -6.27
CA TRP A 45 12.26 -3.15 -6.87
C TRP A 45 11.28 -2.13 -6.27
N ALA A 46 10.20 -2.60 -5.63
CA ALA A 46 9.25 -1.77 -4.89
C ALA A 46 9.71 -1.43 -3.46
N CYS A 47 10.84 -1.96 -3.01
CA CYS A 47 11.36 -1.80 -1.65
C CYS A 47 12.69 -1.03 -1.65
N PRO A 48 13.03 -0.31 -0.56
CA PRO A 48 14.30 0.39 -0.45
C PRO A 48 15.49 -0.59 -0.42
N PRO A 49 16.71 -0.12 -0.74
CA PRO A 49 17.05 1.26 -1.10
C PRO A 49 16.70 1.58 -2.56
N PHE A 50 16.09 2.74 -2.77
CA PHE A 50 15.78 3.24 -4.11
C PHE A 50 16.98 3.95 -4.72
N SER A 51 17.07 3.92 -6.05
CA SER A 51 18.08 4.68 -6.82
C SER A 51 17.74 6.16 -6.97
N PHE A 52 16.54 6.57 -6.57
CA PHE A 52 16.08 7.96 -6.58
C PHE A 52 16.00 8.53 -5.16
N ASN A 53 16.09 9.86 -5.07
CA ASN A 53 15.87 10.57 -3.81
C ASN A 53 14.36 10.60 -3.49
N VAL A 54 13.96 9.97 -2.38
CA VAL A 54 12.54 9.87 -1.98
C VAL A 54 11.95 11.24 -1.67
N ASP A 55 12.68 12.13 -1.00
CA ASP A 55 12.14 13.44 -0.62
C ASP A 55 11.81 14.26 -1.88
N HIS A 56 12.71 14.29 -2.85
CA HIS A 56 12.49 14.93 -4.15
C HIS A 56 11.35 14.26 -4.93
N TYR A 57 11.28 12.93 -4.90
CA TYR A 57 10.21 12.17 -5.57
C TYR A 57 8.82 12.53 -5.04
N LEU A 58 8.69 12.75 -3.72
CA LEU A 58 7.44 13.11 -3.07
C LEU A 58 7.11 14.60 -3.25
N SER A 59 8.09 15.50 -3.06
CA SER A 59 7.89 16.95 -3.08
C SER A 59 7.50 17.52 -4.46
N GLN A 60 7.54 16.70 -5.51
CA GLN A 60 7.04 17.05 -6.85
C GLN A 60 5.51 17.06 -6.94
N CYS A 61 4.81 16.48 -5.97
CA CYS A 61 3.36 16.42 -5.92
C CYS A 61 2.81 17.39 -4.87
N GLN A 62 1.61 17.94 -5.11
CA GLN A 62 1.00 18.92 -4.21
C GLN A 62 0.00 18.26 -3.25
N THR A 63 -0.81 17.33 -3.76
CA THR A 63 -1.90 16.71 -3.01
C THR A 63 -1.72 15.20 -2.96
N ALA A 64 -1.92 14.62 -1.78
CA ALA A 64 -2.01 13.18 -1.57
C ALA A 64 -3.48 12.79 -1.35
N LEU A 65 -3.96 11.82 -2.12
CA LEU A 65 -5.17 11.07 -1.81
C LEU A 65 -4.74 9.74 -1.20
N ILE A 66 -5.08 9.54 0.07
CA ILE A 66 -4.88 8.30 0.81
C ILE A 66 -6.13 7.45 0.66
N ILE A 67 -5.96 6.17 0.35
CA ILE A 67 -7.05 5.21 0.17
C ILE A 67 -6.82 4.02 1.09
N GLY A 68 -7.73 3.82 2.04
CA GLY A 68 -7.79 2.63 2.89
C GLY A 68 -8.85 1.67 2.40
N THR A 69 -8.46 0.49 1.92
CA THR A 69 -9.39 -0.59 1.58
C THR A 69 -9.53 -1.52 2.78
N LYS A 70 -10.68 -1.45 3.45
CA LYS A 70 -11.03 -2.27 4.62
C LYS A 70 -11.73 -3.55 4.15
N ILE A 71 -11.16 -4.69 4.49
CA ILE A 71 -11.62 -6.01 4.07
C ILE A 71 -12.14 -6.76 5.31
N THR A 72 -13.45 -6.93 5.40
CA THR A 72 -14.14 -7.53 6.55
C THR A 72 -14.68 -8.91 6.17
N PRO A 73 -14.15 -10.02 6.73
CA PRO A 73 -14.68 -11.36 6.51
C PRO A 73 -16.13 -11.48 7.02
N LEU A 74 -17.01 -12.10 6.22
CA LEU A 74 -18.43 -12.28 6.59
C LEU A 74 -18.67 -13.50 7.49
N HIS A 75 -17.85 -14.54 7.33
CA HIS A 75 -17.96 -15.81 8.05
C HIS A 75 -16.61 -16.23 8.63
N PRO A 76 -16.01 -15.44 9.55
CA PRO A 76 -14.67 -15.70 10.07
C PRO A 76 -14.54 -17.07 10.75
N GLU A 77 -15.62 -17.61 11.32
CA GLU A 77 -15.69 -18.91 11.96
C GLU A 77 -15.55 -20.11 10.99
N ARG A 78 -15.75 -19.88 9.69
CA ARG A 78 -15.62 -20.90 8.64
C ARG A 78 -14.23 -20.95 8.02
N ILE A 79 -13.36 -19.99 8.38
CA ILE A 79 -12.01 -19.90 7.85
C ILE A 79 -11.12 -20.92 8.57
N THR A 80 -10.71 -21.97 7.86
CA THR A 80 -9.80 -23.00 8.39
C THR A 80 -8.33 -22.69 8.13
N ASP A 81 -8.03 -21.94 7.06
CA ASP A 81 -6.69 -21.47 6.72
C ASP A 81 -6.69 -19.94 6.63
N VAL A 82 -6.42 -19.30 7.77
CA VAL A 82 -6.41 -17.84 7.93
C VAL A 82 -5.39 -17.17 7.01
N ILE A 83 -4.23 -17.80 6.82
CA ILE A 83 -3.12 -17.24 6.04
C ILE A 83 -3.49 -17.23 4.56
N SER A 84 -3.94 -18.37 4.01
CA SER A 84 -4.31 -18.46 2.61
C SER A 84 -5.52 -17.59 2.29
N PHE A 85 -6.54 -17.59 3.16
CA PHE A 85 -7.73 -16.77 2.99
C PHE A 85 -7.40 -15.27 3.01
N GLY A 86 -6.63 -14.82 4.00
CA GLY A 86 -6.18 -13.43 4.09
C GLY A 86 -5.39 -13.01 2.86
N LYS A 87 -4.46 -13.86 2.39
CA LYS A 87 -3.67 -13.61 1.18
C LYS A 87 -4.55 -13.48 -0.07
N GLU A 88 -5.50 -14.37 -0.28
CA GLU A 88 -6.38 -14.37 -1.46
C GLU A 88 -7.23 -13.09 -1.53
N MET A 89 -7.83 -12.68 -0.40
CA MET A 89 -8.62 -11.44 -0.35
C MET A 89 -7.74 -10.21 -0.62
N MET A 90 -6.58 -10.12 0.03
CA MET A 90 -5.65 -9.01 -0.19
C MET A 90 -5.21 -8.94 -1.65
N GLU A 91 -4.82 -10.06 -2.27
CA GLU A 91 -4.41 -10.08 -3.67
C GLU A 91 -5.56 -9.70 -4.63
N THR A 92 -6.80 -10.07 -4.30
CA THR A 92 -7.99 -9.71 -5.09
C THR A 92 -8.24 -8.21 -5.05
N GLU A 93 -8.29 -7.61 -3.86
CA GLU A 93 -8.50 -6.16 -3.72
C GLU A 93 -7.30 -5.35 -4.21
N ARG A 94 -6.08 -5.88 -4.10
CA ARG A 94 -4.87 -5.28 -4.67
C ARG A 94 -4.91 -5.20 -6.18
N LYS A 95 -5.37 -6.25 -6.88
CA LYS A 95 -5.47 -6.18 -8.35
C LYS A 95 -6.36 -5.03 -8.80
N ARG A 96 -7.54 -4.89 -8.16
CA ARG A 96 -8.47 -3.78 -8.42
C ARG A 96 -7.85 -2.42 -8.10
N THR A 97 -7.27 -2.28 -6.91
CA THR A 97 -6.78 -0.99 -6.40
C THR A 97 -5.51 -0.54 -7.11
N ASP A 98 -4.57 -1.45 -7.38
CA ASP A 98 -3.32 -1.15 -8.09
C ASP A 98 -3.60 -0.70 -9.54
N GLU A 99 -4.57 -1.33 -10.23
CA GLU A 99 -5.00 -0.92 -11.57
C GLU A 99 -5.59 0.50 -11.57
N LEU A 100 -6.52 0.78 -10.64
CA LEU A 100 -7.10 2.10 -10.47
C LEU A 100 -6.03 3.16 -10.18
N LEU A 101 -5.09 2.88 -9.29
CA LEU A 101 -4.00 3.80 -8.94
C LEU A 101 -3.09 4.11 -10.13
N LEU A 102 -2.81 3.13 -11.00
CA LEU A 102 -2.03 3.37 -12.22
C LEU A 102 -2.80 4.22 -13.25
N GLU A 103 -4.12 4.13 -13.30
CA GLU A 103 -4.94 5.01 -14.12
C GLU A 103 -4.94 6.44 -13.55
N MET A 104 -5.16 6.58 -12.24
CA MET A 104 -5.10 7.87 -11.54
C MET A 104 -3.72 8.52 -11.68
N GLU A 105 -2.64 7.75 -11.66
CA GLU A 105 -1.28 8.25 -11.85
C GLU A 105 -1.11 8.96 -13.20
N LYS A 106 -1.69 8.41 -14.27
CA LYS A 106 -1.69 9.05 -15.59
C LYS A 106 -2.53 10.32 -15.59
N THR A 107 -3.72 10.25 -14.99
CA THR A 107 -4.68 11.36 -14.94
C THR A 107 -4.14 12.57 -14.16
N TYR A 108 -3.59 12.33 -12.98
CA TYR A 108 -3.08 13.39 -12.09
C TYR A 108 -1.59 13.70 -12.28
N LYS A 109 -0.97 13.12 -13.31
CA LYS A 109 0.49 13.20 -13.56
C LYS A 109 1.30 12.89 -12.29
N GLY A 110 0.82 11.90 -11.55
CA GLY A 110 1.14 11.68 -10.16
C GLY A 110 2.16 10.58 -9.90
N ARG A 111 2.13 10.04 -8.68
CA ARG A 111 2.89 8.90 -8.18
C ARG A 111 1.97 7.99 -7.37
N ALA A 112 1.77 6.77 -7.84
CA ALA A 112 0.99 5.75 -7.14
C ALA A 112 1.84 5.03 -6.09
N PHE A 113 1.20 4.63 -4.99
CA PHE A 113 1.79 3.86 -3.90
C PHE A 113 0.91 2.66 -3.57
N PHE A 114 1.46 1.45 -3.73
CA PHE A 114 0.69 0.22 -3.52
C PHE A 114 0.87 -0.30 -2.09
N PRO A 115 -0.19 -0.85 -1.46
CA PRO A 115 -0.06 -1.43 -0.13
C PRO A 115 0.76 -2.71 -0.16
N VAL A 116 1.49 -3.04 0.92
CA VAL A 116 2.21 -4.32 1.05
C VAL A 116 3.24 -4.50 -0.08
N SER A 117 3.50 -5.74 -0.54
CA SER A 117 4.52 -6.05 -1.53
C SER A 117 4.04 -6.02 -2.97
N CYS A 118 4.99 -5.85 -3.88
CA CYS A 118 4.82 -6.07 -5.31
C CYS A 118 4.31 -7.49 -5.62
N LEU A 119 3.32 -7.59 -6.50
CA LEU A 119 2.66 -8.84 -6.92
C LEU A 119 2.96 -9.20 -8.40
N LEU A 120 3.87 -8.48 -9.06
CA LEU A 120 4.03 -8.52 -10.52
C LEU A 120 4.78 -9.76 -11.03
N CYS A 121 5.64 -10.37 -10.20
CA CYS A 121 6.46 -11.50 -10.59
C CYS A 121 6.61 -12.49 -9.43
N PRO A 122 6.73 -13.80 -9.71
CA PRO A 122 7.01 -14.81 -8.67
C PRO A 122 8.36 -14.59 -7.99
N THR A 123 9.38 -14.25 -8.78
CA THR A 123 10.75 -13.95 -8.31
C THR A 123 11.18 -12.60 -8.87
N CYS A 124 11.59 -11.69 -7.98
CA CYS A 124 12.01 -10.35 -8.39
C CYS A 124 13.44 -10.36 -8.94
N THR A 125 13.67 -9.74 -10.09
CA THR A 125 14.99 -9.62 -10.74
C THR A 125 16.00 -8.79 -9.94
N ARG A 126 15.54 -8.06 -8.92
CA ARG A 126 16.40 -7.25 -8.05
C ARG A 126 17.45 -8.09 -7.33
N THR A 127 17.13 -9.32 -6.94
CA THR A 127 18.09 -10.25 -6.29
C THR A 127 19.25 -10.63 -7.20
N GLU A 128 19.07 -10.53 -8.51
CA GLU A 128 20.09 -10.78 -9.53
C GLU A 128 20.78 -9.50 -10.01
N GLY A 129 20.44 -8.34 -9.43
CA GLY A 129 20.94 -7.04 -9.89
C GLY A 129 20.43 -6.61 -11.28
N LYS A 130 19.40 -7.27 -11.82
CA LYS A 130 18.83 -6.98 -13.14
C LYS A 130 17.64 -6.02 -13.05
N PRO A 131 17.40 -5.16 -14.06
CA PRO A 131 16.26 -4.25 -14.09
C PRO A 131 14.92 -4.95 -13.86
N CYS A 132 13.93 -4.20 -13.35
CA CYS A 132 12.57 -4.70 -13.21
C CYS A 132 12.02 -5.12 -14.58
N LEU A 133 11.33 -6.26 -14.66
CA LEU A 133 10.63 -6.69 -15.88
C LEU A 133 9.39 -5.83 -16.18
N TYR A 134 8.89 -5.10 -15.18
CA TYR A 134 7.67 -4.30 -15.25
C TYR A 134 7.89 -2.88 -14.69
N PRO A 135 8.82 -2.09 -15.25
CA PRO A 135 9.17 -0.77 -14.72
C PRO A 135 7.97 0.18 -14.71
N GLU A 136 7.09 0.09 -15.71
CA GLU A 136 5.89 0.92 -15.82
C GLU A 136 4.80 0.59 -14.80
N ARG A 137 4.87 -0.57 -14.12
CA ARG A 137 3.84 -1.05 -13.18
C ARG A 137 4.32 -1.13 -11.74
N VAL A 138 5.63 -1.24 -11.51
CA VAL A 138 6.17 -1.37 -10.14
C VAL A 138 6.04 -0.04 -9.40
N ARG A 139 5.41 -0.06 -8.22
CA ARG A 139 5.29 1.13 -7.36
C ARG A 139 5.71 0.80 -5.93
N PRO A 140 6.37 1.74 -5.22
CA PRO A 140 6.70 1.55 -3.82
C PRO A 140 5.43 1.59 -2.95
N SER A 141 5.51 1.06 -1.73
CA SER A 141 4.51 1.36 -0.71
C SER A 141 4.82 2.68 -0.02
N LEU A 142 3.84 3.23 0.68
CA LEU A 142 4.04 4.40 1.53
C LEU A 142 5.09 4.13 2.63
N GLU A 143 5.10 2.94 3.23
CA GLU A 143 6.09 2.56 4.26
C GLU A 143 7.50 2.47 3.68
N ALA A 144 7.60 1.94 2.46
CA ALA A 144 8.87 1.89 1.72
C ALA A 144 9.43 3.29 1.46
N CYS A 145 8.58 4.32 1.46
CA CYS A 145 8.95 5.73 1.38
C CYS A 145 9.09 6.43 2.75
N GLY A 146 8.86 5.71 3.86
CA GLY A 146 9.08 6.20 5.23
C GLY A 146 7.83 6.68 5.97
N PHE A 147 6.63 6.44 5.44
CA PHE A 147 5.38 6.89 6.08
C PHE A 147 4.89 5.92 7.16
N ASP A 148 4.30 6.49 8.22
CA ASP A 148 3.68 5.78 9.34
C ASP A 148 2.24 5.38 9.00
N ILE A 149 2.03 4.14 8.57
CA ILE A 149 0.70 3.67 8.18
C ILE A 149 -0.25 3.49 9.36
N GLY A 150 0.28 3.21 10.55
CA GLY A 150 -0.56 3.14 11.76
C GLY A 150 -1.16 4.49 12.07
N LYS A 151 -0.32 5.54 12.07
CA LYS A 151 -0.76 6.92 12.24
C LYS A 151 -1.67 7.39 11.11
N THR A 152 -1.30 7.11 9.85
CA THR A 152 -2.11 7.46 8.67
C THR A 152 -3.52 6.84 8.74
N ALA A 153 -3.61 5.55 9.06
CA ALA A 153 -4.89 4.85 9.13
C ALA A 153 -5.78 5.40 10.27
N SER A 154 -5.22 5.58 11.45
CA SER A 154 -5.98 6.04 12.62
C SER A 154 -6.39 7.52 12.53
N GLU A 155 -5.49 8.42 12.14
CA GLU A 155 -5.76 9.86 12.16
C GLU A 155 -6.45 10.38 10.89
N LEU A 156 -6.12 9.85 9.70
CA LEU A 156 -6.70 10.34 8.43
C LEU A 156 -7.90 9.52 7.97
N LEU A 157 -7.87 8.19 8.15
CA LEU A 157 -8.95 7.31 7.70
C LEU A 157 -9.92 6.95 8.83
N HIS A 158 -9.59 7.29 10.08
CA HIS A 158 -10.35 6.93 11.27
C HIS A 158 -10.56 5.42 11.42
N ILE A 159 -9.56 4.62 11.02
CA ILE A 159 -9.56 3.16 11.11
C ILE A 159 -8.29 2.67 11.82
N GLU A 160 -8.47 1.96 12.92
CA GLU A 160 -7.37 1.32 13.64
C GLU A 160 -6.80 0.14 12.85
N LEU A 161 -5.46 -0.01 12.80
CA LEU A 161 -4.85 -1.21 12.25
C LEU A 161 -5.08 -2.41 13.17
N LYS A 162 -5.59 -3.49 12.61
CA LYS A 162 -5.77 -4.77 13.31
C LYS A 162 -4.69 -5.74 12.87
N TRP A 163 -4.09 -6.41 13.85
CA TRP A 163 -3.12 -7.47 13.61
C TRP A 163 -3.79 -8.82 13.85
N GLY A 164 -3.63 -9.74 12.91
CA GLY A 164 -4.08 -11.13 13.09
C GLY A 164 -3.22 -11.86 14.11
N ASP A 165 -3.81 -12.85 14.76
CA ASP A 165 -3.08 -13.90 15.47
C ASP A 165 -2.96 -15.12 14.54
N LYS A 166 -1.97 -15.98 14.72
CA LYS A 166 -1.63 -17.08 13.80
C LYS A 166 -2.83 -17.97 13.46
N ASP A 167 -3.76 -18.11 14.40
CA ASP A 167 -4.92 -19.00 14.28
C ASP A 167 -6.25 -18.25 14.18
N ARG A 168 -6.24 -16.91 14.18
CA ARG A 168 -7.48 -16.11 14.19
C ARG A 168 -7.40 -14.94 13.22
N MET A 169 -8.35 -14.94 12.29
CA MET A 169 -8.58 -13.81 11.40
C MET A 169 -8.90 -12.55 12.22
N PRO A 170 -8.22 -11.41 11.97
CA PRO A 170 -8.60 -10.15 12.58
C PRO A 170 -10.02 -9.74 12.14
N GLU A 171 -10.62 -8.81 12.88
CA GLU A 171 -11.95 -8.25 12.54
C GLU A 171 -12.02 -7.75 11.09
N TYR A 172 -10.90 -7.22 10.59
CA TYR A 172 -10.71 -6.84 9.20
C TYR A 172 -9.21 -6.78 8.88
N LEU A 173 -8.89 -6.80 7.59
CA LEU A 173 -7.59 -6.35 7.07
C LEU A 173 -7.75 -4.93 6.54
N LEU A 174 -6.71 -4.11 6.68
CA LEU A 174 -6.68 -2.78 6.09
C LEU A 174 -5.48 -2.67 5.15
N LEU A 175 -5.75 -2.35 3.90
CA LEU A 175 -4.74 -2.01 2.91
C LEU A 175 -4.70 -0.50 2.74
N VAL A 176 -3.56 0.13 3.06
CA VAL A 176 -3.39 1.58 2.89
C VAL A 176 -2.52 1.86 1.68
N SER A 177 -3.09 2.59 0.73
CA SER A 177 -2.47 2.99 -0.53
C SER A 177 -2.59 4.50 -0.72
N GLY A 178 -1.99 5.03 -1.78
CA GLY A 178 -2.18 6.43 -2.12
C GLY A 178 -1.78 6.80 -3.53
N ILE A 179 -2.25 7.96 -3.97
CA ILE A 179 -1.85 8.63 -5.20
C ILE A 179 -1.50 10.07 -4.86
N PHE A 180 -0.29 10.50 -5.22
CA PHE A 180 0.16 11.87 -5.02
C PHE A 180 0.18 12.56 -6.38
N GLY A 181 -0.35 13.77 -6.51
CA GLY A 181 -0.40 14.45 -7.79
C GLY A 181 -1.11 15.80 -7.73
N ASP A 182 -1.49 16.30 -8.91
CA ASP A 182 -2.38 17.46 -9.05
C ASP A 182 -3.84 16.99 -8.98
N ILE A 183 -4.26 16.67 -7.76
CA ILE A 183 -5.61 16.15 -7.48
C ILE A 183 -6.51 17.35 -7.19
N GLN A 184 -7.42 17.65 -8.11
CA GLN A 184 -8.44 18.67 -7.91
C GLN A 184 -9.39 18.22 -6.80
N LYS A 185 -9.73 19.14 -5.87
CA LYS A 185 -10.47 18.87 -4.63
C LYS A 185 -11.93 18.40 -4.81
N ASP A 186 -12.40 18.16 -6.03
CA ASP A 186 -13.82 17.92 -6.33
C ASP A 186 -14.15 16.42 -6.45
N LEU A 187 -13.77 15.63 -5.44
CA LEU A 187 -14.31 14.29 -5.18
C LEU A 187 -15.10 14.29 -3.87
#